data_AF-A0A8X6LYJ0-F1
#
_entry.id   AF-A0A8X6LYJ0-F1
#
_cell.length_a   1.000
_cell.length_b   1.000
_cell.length_c   1.000
_cell.angle_alpha   90.00
_cell.angle_beta   90.00
_cell.angle_gamma   90.00
#
_symmetry.space_group_name_H-M   'P 1'
#
loop_
_entity.id
_entity.type
_entity.pdbx_description
1 polymer ?
#
loop_
_entity_poly.entity_id
_entity_poly.type
_entity_poly.pdbx_seq_one_letter_code
_entity_poly.pdbx_strand_id
1 'polypeptide(L)'
;MTESGEDISFVNRVAVKTPPMWKTNIPLWLKQCETAFRLDRITNEETKFSHLIANIDSETLEHVSDIILNPPVTDKYLTLKNRLISEFQDT
;
A
#
# COMPACT_ATOMS: atom_id res chain seq x y z
N MET A 1 -50.91 -3.21 4.02
CA MET A 1 -50.15 -2.03 4.45
C MET A 1 -49.06 -2.58 5.36
N THR A 2 -47.98 -3.13 4.80
CA THR A 2 -46.68 -2.45 4.58
C THR A 2 -46.17 -1.79 5.87
N GLU A 3 -44.99 -2.04 6.40
CA GLU A 3 -43.74 -2.52 5.81
C GLU A 3 -42.88 -3.22 6.88
N SER A 4 -42.20 -4.27 6.45
CA SER A 4 -41.18 -5.00 7.20
C SER A 4 -40.03 -4.04 7.57
N GLY A 5 -39.65 -4.03 8.84
CA GLY A 5 -38.47 -3.30 9.32
C GLY A 5 -37.23 -3.79 8.57
N GLU A 6 -36.63 -2.88 7.81
CA GLU A 6 -35.37 -3.08 7.12
C GLU A 6 -34.27 -3.47 8.12
N ASP A 7 -33.69 -4.65 7.91
CA ASP A 7 -32.45 -5.09 8.52
C ASP A 7 -31.34 -4.17 7.99
N ILE A 8 -31.03 -3.13 8.77
CA ILE A 8 -29.92 -2.23 8.47
C ILE A 8 -28.64 -3.01 8.76
N SER A 9 -28.16 -3.75 7.76
CA SER A 9 -26.84 -4.34 7.79
C SER A 9 -25.81 -3.22 7.95
N PHE A 10 -25.38 -2.98 9.20
CA PHE A 10 -24.24 -2.13 9.50
C PHE A 10 -23.02 -2.79 8.88
N VAL A 11 -22.68 -2.41 7.65
CA VAL A 11 -21.38 -2.67 7.06
C VAL A 11 -20.37 -1.94 7.93
N ASN A 12 -19.87 -2.64 8.94
CA ASN A 12 -18.72 -2.23 9.70
C ASN A 12 -17.59 -2.14 8.66
N ARG A 13 -17.32 -0.93 8.15
CA ARG A 13 -16.11 -0.68 7.35
C ARG A 13 -14.99 -1.10 8.27
N VAL A 14 -14.49 -2.33 8.09
CA VAL A 14 -13.28 -2.80 8.74
C VAL A 14 -12.29 -1.71 8.42
N ALA A 15 -11.93 -0.90 9.44
CA ALA A 15 -10.86 0.05 9.32
C ALA A 15 -9.74 -0.76 8.71
N VAL A 16 -9.36 -0.44 7.47
CA VAL A 16 -8.32 -1.15 6.75
C VAL A 16 -7.06 -0.85 7.54
N LYS A 17 -6.83 -1.65 8.60
CA LYS A 17 -5.60 -1.69 9.35
C LYS A 17 -4.63 -2.20 8.33
N THR A 18 -3.93 -1.28 7.71
CA THR A 18 -2.92 -1.61 6.75
C THR A 18 -1.96 -2.57 7.44
N PRO A 19 -1.70 -3.73 6.82
CA PRO A 19 -0.88 -4.75 7.44
C PRO A 19 0.51 -4.14 7.72
N PRO A 20 1.11 -4.41 8.89
CA PRO A 20 2.47 -3.99 9.17
C PRO A 20 3.39 -4.52 8.06
N MET A 21 4.39 -3.73 7.66
CA MET A 21 5.32 -4.10 6.60
C MET A 21 6.05 -5.40 6.94
N TRP A 22 6.01 -6.38 6.02
CA TRP A 22 6.68 -7.66 6.22
C TRP A 22 8.11 -7.62 5.67
N LYS A 23 9.05 -7.08 6.45
CA LYS A 23 10.49 -7.05 6.09
C LYS A 23 11.05 -8.44 5.70
N THR A 24 10.47 -9.51 6.25
CA THR A 24 10.83 -10.90 5.94
C THR A 24 10.47 -11.34 4.51
N ASN A 25 9.43 -10.75 3.90
CA ASN A 25 9.02 -11.09 2.54
C ASN A 25 8.33 -9.89 1.85
N ILE A 26 9.16 -8.93 1.45
CA ILE A 26 8.73 -7.72 0.74
C ILE A 26 8.03 -8.02 -0.59
N PRO A 27 8.47 -8.98 -1.43
CA PRO A 27 7.75 -9.31 -2.65
C PRO A 27 6.29 -9.72 -2.41
N LEU A 28 6.04 -10.52 -1.37
CA LEU A 28 4.69 -10.95 -1.02
C LEU A 28 3.84 -9.81 -0.45
N TRP A 29 4.41 -8.99 0.43
CA TRP A 29 3.74 -7.81 0.97
C TRP A 29 3.36 -6.81 -0.12
N LEU A 30 4.26 -6.53 -1.05
CA LEU A 30 3.98 -5.68 -2.22
C LEU A 30 2.83 -6.24 -3.04
N LYS A 31 2.75 -7.57 -3.21
CA LYS A 31 1.64 -8.20 -3.93
C LYS A 31 0.30 -8.02 -3.23
N GLN A 32 0.31 -8.05 -1.90
CA GLN A 32 -0.87 -7.74 -1.10
C GLN A 32 -1.29 -6.28 -1.27
N CYS A 33 -0.36 -5.33 -1.23
CA CYS A 33 -0.62 -3.92 -1.51
C CYS A 33 -1.20 -3.70 -2.92
N GLU A 34 -0.63 -4.32 -3.95
CA GLU A 34 -1.16 -4.28 -5.32
C GLU A 34 -2.61 -4.79 -5.41
N THR A 35 -2.92 -5.84 -4.64
CA THR A 35 -4.28 -6.41 -4.59
C THR A 35 -5.24 -5.43 -3.93
N ALA A 36 -4.84 -4.78 -2.83
CA ALA A 36 -5.61 -3.73 -2.17
C ALA A 36 -5.86 -2.54 -3.12
N PHE A 37 -4.83 -2.09 -3.86
CA PHE A 37 -4.98 -1.04 -4.86
C PHE A 37 -5.98 -1.41 -5.95
N ARG A 38 -5.95 -2.66 -6.42
CA ARG A 38 -6.90 -3.16 -7.42
C ARG A 38 -8.33 -3.18 -6.87
N LEU A 39 -8.52 -3.62 -5.63
CA LEU A 39 -9.83 -3.67 -4.98
C LEU A 39 -10.42 -2.26 -4.80
N ASP A 40 -9.58 -1.28 -4.45
CA ASP A 40 -9.98 0.12 -4.28
C ASP A 40 -9.96 0.92 -5.59
N ARG A 41 -9.77 0.26 -6.74
CA ARG A 41 -9.69 0.86 -8.08
C ARG A 41 -8.64 1.98 -8.20
N ILE A 42 -7.58 1.90 -7.40
CA ILE A 42 -6.45 2.82 -7.45
C ILE A 42 -5.61 2.50 -8.69
N THR A 43 -5.79 3.30 -9.73
CA THR A 43 -5.02 3.21 -10.98
C THR A 43 -3.90 4.23 -11.04
N ASN A 44 -4.07 5.38 -10.39
CA ASN A 44 -3.09 6.47 -10.37
C ASN A 44 -1.81 6.06 -9.62
N GLU A 45 -0.67 6.19 -10.29
CA GLU A 45 0.65 5.88 -9.72
C GLU A 45 1.00 6.74 -8.51
N GLU A 46 0.63 8.02 -8.54
CA GLU A 46 0.88 8.95 -7.43
C GLU A 46 0.15 8.50 -6.16
N THR A 47 -1.09 8.02 -6.32
CA THR A 47 -1.89 7.47 -5.23
C THR A 47 -1.25 6.18 -4.69
N LYS A 48 -0.81 5.26 -5.57
CA LYS A 48 -0.10 4.04 -5.15
C LYS A 48 1.19 4.34 -4.40
N PHE A 49 1.96 5.31 -4.88
CA PHE A 49 3.20 5.77 -4.24
C PHE A 49 2.91 6.34 -2.84
N SER A 50 1.93 7.22 -2.74
CA SER A 50 1.49 7.80 -1.45
C SER A 50 1.03 6.72 -0.47
N HIS A 51 0.27 5.73 -0.95
CA HIS A 51 -0.12 4.59 -0.13
C HIS A 51 1.06 3.74 0.31
N LEU A 52 2.05 3.48 -0.54
CA LEU A 52 3.23 2.73 -0.12
C LEU A 52 3.98 3.47 0.99
N ILE A 53 4.25 4.76 0.81
CA ILE A 53 4.92 5.60 1.82
C ILE A 53 4.18 5.56 3.15
N ALA A 54 2.85 5.65 3.13
CA ALA A 54 2.03 5.59 4.34
C ALA A 54 2.04 4.22 5.04
N ASN A 55 2.52 3.16 4.37
CA ASN A 55 2.47 1.78 4.87
C ASN A 55 3.83 1.17 5.18
N ILE A 56 4.93 1.84 4.85
CA ILE A 56 6.29 1.41 5.20
C ILE A 56 6.72 2.01 6.54
N ASP A 57 7.57 1.29 7.27
CA ASP A 57 8.10 1.73 8.57
C ASP A 57 9.11 2.88 8.41
N SER A 58 9.34 3.64 9.49
CA SER A 58 10.29 4.76 9.51
C SER A 58 11.72 4.36 9.11
N GLU A 59 12.19 3.20 9.53
CA GLU A 59 13.51 2.68 9.13
C GLU A 59 13.59 2.49 7.60
N THR A 60 12.55 1.90 7.00
CA THR A 60 12.46 1.75 5.56
C THR A 60 12.38 3.12 4.87
N LEU A 61 11.60 4.05 5.42
CA LEU A 61 11.48 5.42 4.90
C LEU A 61 12.85 6.11 4.83
N GLU A 62 13.71 5.89 5.82
CA GLU A 62 15.09 6.41 5.80
C GLU A 62 15.91 5.81 4.65
N HIS A 63 15.79 4.50 4.41
CA HIS A 63 16.49 3.81 3.31
C HIS A 63 16.08 4.26 1.91
N VAL A 64 14.80 4.63 1.73
CA VAL A 64 14.25 5.12 0.43
C VAL A 64 14.02 6.63 0.42
N SER A 65 14.58 7.35 1.39
CA SER A 65 14.36 8.79 1.58
C SER A 65 14.82 9.60 0.36
N ASP A 66 15.85 9.13 -0.36
CA ASP A 66 16.31 9.68 -1.62
C ASP A 66 15.19 9.72 -2.67
N ILE A 67 14.43 8.63 -2.80
CA ILE A 67 13.31 8.50 -3.74
C ILE A 67 12.09 9.31 -3.27
N ILE A 68 11.88 9.43 -1.95
CA ILE A 68 10.73 10.17 -1.41
C ILE A 68 10.94 11.67 -1.52
N LEU A 69 12.15 12.15 -1.19
CA LEU A 69 12.50 13.57 -1.22
C LEU A 69 12.77 14.05 -2.65
N ASN A 70 13.29 13.17 -3.52
CA ASN A 70 13.52 13.45 -4.93
C ASN A 70 12.83 12.39 -5.79
N PRO A 71 11.49 12.42 -5.89
CA PRO A 71 10.76 11.43 -6.66
C PRO A 71 11.03 11.57 -8.16
N PRO A 72 11.25 10.44 -8.88
CA PRO A 72 11.45 10.47 -10.32
C PRO A 72 10.22 11.01 -11.05
N VAL A 73 10.41 11.54 -12.26
CA VAL A 73 9.31 12.16 -13.03
C VAL A 73 8.28 11.12 -13.49
N THR A 74 8.72 9.90 -13.81
CA THR A 74 7.88 8.77 -14.21
C THR A 74 8.16 7.56 -13.31
N ASP A 75 7.21 6.62 -13.27
CA ASP A 75 7.39 5.30 -12.65
C ASP A 75 7.75 5.34 -11.15
N LYS A 76 7.36 6.40 -10.42
CA LYS A 76 7.66 6.61 -8.98
C LYS A 76 7.36 5.38 -8.13
N TYR A 77 6.20 4.76 -8.38
CA TYR A 77 5.78 3.54 -7.71
C TYR A 77 6.72 2.38 -8.03
N LEU A 78 7.06 2.18 -9.30
CA LEU A 78 7.94 1.10 -9.73
C LEU A 78 9.37 1.26 -9.20
N THR A 79 9.91 2.49 -9.23
CA THR A 79 11.22 2.80 -8.65
C THR A 79 11.26 2.49 -7.16
N LEU A 80 10.27 2.95 -6.40
CA LEU A 80 10.16 2.65 -4.97
C LEU A 80 10.02 1.14 -4.73
N LYS A 81 9.15 0.47 -5.49
CA LYS A 81 8.94 -0.98 -5.41
C LYS A 81 10.23 -1.76 -5.64
N ASN A 82 10.97 -1.44 -6.70
CA ASN A 82 12.23 -2.10 -7.03
C ASN A 82 13.29 -1.86 -5.95
N ARG A 83 13.37 -0.63 -5.41
CA ARG A 83 14.28 -0.33 -4.30
C ARG A 83 13.94 -1.16 -3.07
N LEU A 84 12.67 -1.22 -2.68
CA LEU A 84 12.21 -2.06 -1.56
C LEU A 84 12.53 -3.54 -1.77
N ILE A 85 12.39 -4.07 -2.99
CA ILE A 85 12.78 -5.45 -3.27
C ILE A 85 14.29 -5.60 -3.13
N SER A 86 15.08 -4.71 -3.70
CA SER A 86 16.55 -4.77 -3.66
C SER A 86 17.11 -4.67 -2.23
N GLU A 87 16.56 -3.79 -1.39
CA GLU A 87 17.03 -3.59 -0.01
C GLU A 87 16.73 -4.80 0.89
N PHE A 88 15.69 -5.59 0.59
CA PHE A 88 15.23 -6.69 1.45
C PHE A 88 15.32 -8.08 0.79
N GLN A 89 15.89 -8.20 -0.41
CA GLN A 89 16.17 -9.50 -1.05
C GLN A 89 17.61 -10.01 -0.85
N ASP A 90 18.50 -9.22 -0.25
CA ASP A 90 19.89 -9.64 0.02
C ASP A 90 19.99 -10.29 1.42
N THR A 91 19.54 -11.54 1.54
CA THR A 91 19.97 -12.51 2.57
C THR A 91 19.80 -13.93 2.05
#